data_AF-A0A1D3PAD5-F1
#
_entry.id   AF-A0A1D3PAD5-F1
#
_cell.length_a   1.000
_cell.length_b   1.000
_cell.length_c   1.000
_cell.angle_alpha   90.00
_cell.angle_beta   90.00
_cell.angle_gamma   90.00
#
_symmetry.space_group_name_H-M   'P 1'
#
loop_
_entity.id
_entity.type
_entity.pdbx_description
1 polymer ?
#
loop_
_entity_poly.entity_id
_entity_poly.type
_entity_poly.pdbx_seq_one_letter_code
_entity_poly.pdbx_strand_id
1 'polypeptide(L)'
;MSGVLQESFIQSVPSNRYYRTNFESNVDYCSWFDEKREFSETRSKLNSYEKIRNVADKLMNALCHVAFTLEGKKCNEQCHNLYYWLGNKLLLNKLGENSFSVVIGILQDVSNIIREPGKCKCDFFKNINTKDFEKMKIVHDYCKDHEEIKNTLELNKKACDSKFNEYLVKATGEYEKIYECTQGNAESYCKELKKHVPSCFEKKLSHLNCEIKQVPAENLGTSHYNTTILDPEYVINVSAFSSSQIFLFFVLPFIGIFFIGFVLYKFTPIVLWIHTKVLKKKSIRRNLDEMDILELTEYTNEQRKSNLGRKQLNVAFMPHE
;
A
#
# COMPACT_ATOMS: atom_id res chain seq x y z
N MET A 1 -10.81 -29.33 8.77
CA MET A 1 -11.82 -28.27 8.94
C MET A 1 -11.38 -27.07 8.12
N SER A 2 -12.18 -26.60 7.15
CA SER A 2 -11.89 -25.33 6.45
C SER A 2 -12.53 -24.19 7.25
N GLY A 3 -11.70 -23.40 7.94
CA GLY A 3 -12.13 -22.22 8.67
C GLY A 3 -11.95 -20.95 7.83
N VAL A 4 -12.48 -19.84 8.33
CA VAL A 4 -12.13 -18.50 7.83
C VAL A 4 -10.82 -18.10 8.50
N LEU A 5 -9.79 -17.75 7.72
CA LEU A 5 -8.51 -17.30 8.27
C LEU A 5 -8.67 -15.90 8.88
N GLN A 6 -8.46 -15.78 10.18
CA GLN A 6 -8.70 -14.54 10.92
C GLN A 6 -7.41 -13.72 11.12
N GLU A 7 -7.56 -12.44 11.46
CA GLU A 7 -6.44 -11.54 11.85
C GLU A 7 -5.48 -12.17 12.87
N SER A 8 -6.02 -12.94 13.83
CA SER A 8 -5.23 -13.60 14.87
C SER A 8 -4.18 -14.57 14.32
N PHE A 9 -4.37 -15.12 13.11
CA PHE A 9 -3.37 -15.96 12.45
C PHE A 9 -2.05 -15.23 12.23
N ILE A 10 -2.07 -13.90 12.05
CA ILE A 10 -0.85 -13.10 11.87
C ILE A 10 0.09 -13.27 13.08
N GLN A 11 -0.42 -13.44 14.30
CA GLN A 11 0.40 -13.66 15.50
C GLN A 11 1.10 -15.03 15.53
N SER A 12 0.65 -15.94 14.67
CA SER A 12 1.15 -17.29 14.58
C SER A 12 2.17 -17.49 13.46
N VAL A 13 2.37 -16.53 12.55
CA VAL A 13 3.32 -16.67 11.42
C VAL A 13 4.79 -16.78 11.88
N PRO A 14 5.69 -17.35 11.05
CA PRO A 14 7.10 -17.57 11.40
C PRO A 14 7.83 -16.37 12.01
N SER A 15 7.71 -15.19 11.41
CA SER A 15 8.39 -13.97 11.87
C SER A 15 7.97 -13.58 13.29
N ASN A 16 6.66 -13.54 13.56
CA ASN A 16 6.13 -13.18 14.87
C ASN A 16 6.45 -14.22 15.95
N ARG A 17 6.40 -15.51 15.61
CA ARG A 17 6.89 -16.56 16.52
C ARG A 17 8.37 -16.37 16.85
N TYR A 18 9.17 -16.02 15.85
CA TYR A 18 10.60 -15.79 16.02
C TYR A 18 10.87 -14.64 16.98
N TYR A 19 10.23 -13.49 16.77
CA TYR A 19 10.39 -12.30 17.61
C TYR A 19 10.03 -12.58 19.06
N ARG A 20 8.85 -13.17 19.30
CA ARG A 20 8.40 -13.53 20.65
C ARG A 20 9.34 -14.49 21.36
N THR A 21 9.85 -15.48 20.63
CA THR A 21 10.75 -16.50 21.21
C THR A 21 12.13 -15.96 21.54
N ASN A 22 12.67 -15.07 20.70
CA ASN A 22 14.07 -14.68 20.79
C ASN A 22 14.30 -13.32 21.45
N PHE A 23 13.33 -12.40 21.46
CA PHE A 23 13.56 -11.01 21.87
C PHE A 23 12.63 -10.53 22.99
N GLU A 24 11.66 -11.33 23.41
CA GLU A 24 10.77 -11.03 24.55
C GLU A 24 11.10 -11.83 25.81
N SER A 25 12.34 -12.33 25.91
CA SER A 25 12.79 -13.04 27.11
C SER A 25 12.89 -12.08 28.30
N ASN A 26 12.47 -12.56 29.48
CA ASN A 26 12.64 -11.86 30.76
C ASN A 26 14.01 -12.16 31.42
N VAL A 27 14.83 -13.01 30.82
CA VAL A 27 16.19 -13.29 31.31
C VAL A 27 17.07 -12.08 31.03
N ASP A 28 17.79 -11.58 32.03
CA ASP A 28 18.73 -10.46 31.86
C ASP A 28 20.07 -10.94 31.31
N TYR A 29 20.20 -10.87 29.98
CA TYR A 29 21.43 -11.19 29.25
C TYR A 29 22.48 -10.08 29.35
N CYS A 30 22.14 -8.89 29.83
CA CYS A 30 23.08 -7.76 29.86
C CYS A 30 23.95 -7.73 31.12
N SER A 31 23.62 -8.49 32.15
CA SER A 31 24.37 -8.58 33.42
C SER A 31 25.88 -8.78 33.25
N TRP A 32 26.31 -9.57 32.26
CA TRP A 32 27.74 -9.79 31.94
C TRP A 32 28.46 -8.56 31.38
N PHE A 33 27.73 -7.56 30.89
CA PHE A 33 28.29 -6.35 30.28
C PHE A 33 28.19 -5.11 31.18
N ASP A 34 27.43 -5.17 32.28
CA ASP A 34 27.21 -4.02 33.17
C ASP A 34 28.52 -3.50 33.81
N GLU A 35 29.52 -4.37 34.00
CA GLU A 35 30.85 -4.00 34.49
C GLU A 35 31.64 -3.15 33.48
N LYS A 36 31.29 -3.19 32.18
CA LYS A 36 31.92 -2.37 31.16
C LYS A 36 31.37 -0.95 31.25
N ARG A 37 32.20 -0.02 31.73
CA ARG A 37 31.84 1.41 31.84
C ARG A 37 31.25 1.98 30.54
N GLU A 38 31.87 1.69 29.40
CA GLU A 38 31.40 2.17 28.08
C GLU A 38 30.00 1.64 27.72
N PHE A 39 29.67 0.41 28.14
CA PHE A 39 28.35 -0.19 27.92
C PHE A 39 27.29 0.59 28.72
N SER A 40 27.52 0.78 30.01
CA SER A 40 26.62 1.53 30.89
C SER A 40 26.43 2.99 30.45
N GLU A 41 27.52 3.67 30.07
CA GLU A 41 27.46 5.04 29.54
C GLU A 41 26.67 5.11 28.23
N THR A 42 26.89 4.17 27.30
CA THR A 42 26.18 4.17 26.01
C THR A 42 24.70 3.80 26.16
N ARG A 43 24.38 2.79 26.99
CA ARG A 43 23.00 2.41 27.35
C ARG A 43 22.24 3.60 27.93
N SER A 44 22.87 4.39 28.80
CA SER A 44 22.23 5.55 29.43
C SER A 44 21.75 6.61 28.45
N LYS A 45 22.35 6.70 27.25
CA LYS A 45 21.93 7.65 26.20
C LYS A 45 20.49 7.41 25.75
N LEU A 46 19.99 6.18 25.82
CA LEU A 46 18.60 5.85 25.50
C LEU A 46 17.59 6.54 26.45
N ASN A 47 17.99 6.87 27.68
CA ASN A 47 17.12 7.55 28.66
C ASN A 47 16.76 8.98 28.25
N SER A 48 17.52 9.58 27.33
CA SER A 48 17.20 10.90 26.78
C SER A 48 15.97 10.89 25.85
N TYR A 49 15.51 9.71 25.43
CA TYR A 49 14.37 9.54 24.54
C TYR A 49 13.14 9.07 25.33
N GLU A 50 12.35 10.03 25.81
CA GLU A 50 11.17 9.79 26.65
C GLU A 50 10.24 8.70 26.10
N LYS A 51 10.01 8.70 24.77
CA LYS A 51 9.14 7.76 24.08
C LYS A 51 9.55 6.30 24.21
N ILE A 52 10.85 6.01 24.33
CA ILE A 52 11.36 4.65 24.40
C ILE A 52 11.92 4.29 25.76
N ARG A 53 11.86 5.20 26.74
CA ARG A 53 12.42 4.99 28.08
C ARG A 53 11.90 3.71 28.73
N ASN A 54 10.60 3.43 28.59
CA ASN A 54 9.97 2.25 29.19
C ASN A 54 10.29 0.94 28.47
N VAL A 55 10.85 1.00 27.26
CA VAL A 55 11.26 -0.19 26.49
C VAL A 55 12.77 -0.30 26.33
N ALA A 56 13.55 0.66 26.84
CA ALA A 56 15.01 0.71 26.68
C ALA A 56 15.67 -0.59 27.16
N ASP A 57 15.29 -1.09 28.34
CA ASP A 57 15.83 -2.35 28.88
C ASP A 57 15.48 -3.56 28.01
N LYS A 58 14.28 -3.60 27.42
CA LYS A 58 13.91 -4.66 26.47
C LYS A 58 14.79 -4.62 25.22
N LEU A 59 15.02 -3.43 24.67
CA LEU A 59 15.89 -3.25 23.50
C LEU A 59 17.32 -3.72 23.80
N MET A 60 17.85 -3.36 24.97
CA MET A 60 19.17 -3.80 25.42
C MET A 60 19.24 -5.31 25.61
N ASN A 61 18.25 -5.89 26.29
CA ASN A 61 18.26 -7.31 26.59
C ASN A 61 18.25 -8.17 25.31
N ALA A 62 17.46 -7.80 24.31
CA ALA A 62 17.45 -8.48 23.01
C ALA A 62 18.80 -8.39 22.29
N LEU A 63 19.49 -7.24 22.40
CA LEU A 63 20.82 -7.05 21.83
C LEU A 63 21.89 -7.89 22.54
N CYS A 64 21.88 -7.87 23.87
CA CYS A 64 22.78 -8.68 24.70
C CYS A 64 22.56 -10.18 24.44
N HIS A 65 21.30 -10.63 24.30
CA HIS A 65 20.98 -12.02 23.97
C HIS A 65 21.67 -12.48 22.68
N VAL A 66 21.60 -11.68 21.61
CA VAL A 66 22.23 -12.04 20.33
C VAL A 66 23.74 -12.11 20.44
N ALA A 67 24.38 -11.29 21.28
CA ALA A 67 25.83 -11.31 21.47
C ALA A 67 26.37 -12.65 22.00
N PHE A 68 25.55 -13.50 22.62
CA PHE A 68 25.99 -14.84 23.06
C PHE A 68 26.09 -15.88 21.95
N THR A 69 25.46 -15.62 20.79
CA THR A 69 25.50 -16.50 19.62
C THR A 69 26.89 -16.52 19.00
N LEU A 70 27.30 -17.66 18.43
CA LEU A 70 28.57 -17.75 17.69
C LEU A 70 28.45 -17.04 16.33
N GLU A 71 29.56 -16.46 15.87
CA GLU A 71 29.64 -15.88 14.53
C GLU A 71 29.24 -16.89 13.43
N GLY A 72 28.71 -16.37 12.31
CA GLY A 72 28.32 -17.17 11.15
C GLY A 72 26.86 -16.96 10.73
N LYS A 73 26.31 -17.93 9.99
CA LYS A 73 24.99 -17.80 9.36
C LYS A 73 23.86 -17.50 10.36
N LYS A 74 23.86 -18.19 11.51
CA LYS A 74 22.87 -17.99 12.57
C LYS A 74 22.95 -16.59 13.18
N CYS A 75 24.17 -16.09 13.40
CA CYS A 75 24.39 -14.72 13.86
C CYS A 75 23.81 -13.70 12.87
N ASN A 76 24.11 -13.83 11.58
CA ASN A 76 23.59 -12.92 10.55
C ASN A 76 22.06 -12.92 10.51
N GLU A 77 21.45 -14.11 10.56
CA GLU A 77 20.00 -14.24 10.61
C GLU A 77 19.39 -13.59 11.86
N GLN A 78 20.00 -13.80 13.04
CA GLN A 78 19.58 -13.17 14.28
C GLN A 78 19.72 -11.65 14.22
N CYS A 79 20.82 -11.12 13.70
CA CYS A 79 21.05 -9.68 13.57
C CYS A 79 20.07 -9.02 12.61
N HIS A 80 19.75 -9.64 11.47
CA HIS A 80 18.73 -9.12 10.56
C HIS A 80 17.36 -9.09 11.25
N ASN A 81 16.95 -10.19 11.91
CA ASN A 81 15.71 -10.22 12.68
C ASN A 81 15.69 -9.17 13.79
N LEU A 82 16.80 -9.02 14.51
CA LEU A 82 16.94 -8.07 15.61
C LEU A 82 16.79 -6.63 15.10
N TYR A 83 17.39 -6.28 13.96
CA TYR A 83 17.23 -4.95 13.35
C TYR A 83 15.76 -4.60 13.11
N TYR A 84 14.99 -5.53 12.51
CA TYR A 84 13.57 -5.30 12.23
C TYR A 84 12.71 -5.27 13.50
N TRP A 85 13.03 -6.10 14.50
CA TRP A 85 12.34 -6.07 15.78
C TRP A 85 12.62 -4.77 16.54
N LEU A 86 13.88 -4.35 16.66
CA LEU A 86 14.29 -3.12 17.32
C LEU A 86 13.58 -1.93 16.70
N GLY A 87 13.71 -1.74 15.39
CA GLY A 87 13.08 -0.61 14.73
C GLY A 87 11.55 -0.64 14.85
N ASN A 88 10.90 -1.81 14.84
CA ASN A 88 9.46 -1.90 15.08
C ASN A 88 9.05 -1.40 16.47
N LYS A 89 9.80 -1.78 17.52
CA LYS A 89 9.57 -1.26 18.87
C LYS A 89 9.69 0.26 18.91
N LEU A 90 10.68 0.83 18.20
CA LEU A 90 10.82 2.28 18.08
C LEU A 90 9.60 2.93 17.40
N LEU A 91 9.09 2.33 16.31
CA LEU A 91 7.89 2.82 15.61
C LEU A 91 6.64 2.79 16.48
N LEU A 92 6.41 1.68 17.18
CA LEU A 92 5.22 1.49 18.03
C LEU A 92 5.21 2.43 19.23
N ASN A 93 6.39 2.75 19.75
CA ASN A 93 6.57 3.77 20.78
C ASN A 93 6.52 5.20 20.23
N LYS A 94 6.22 5.37 18.93
CA LYS A 94 6.05 6.67 18.26
C LYS A 94 7.31 7.54 18.37
N LEU A 95 8.49 6.93 18.26
CA LEU A 95 9.74 7.66 18.17
C LEU A 95 9.74 8.51 16.89
N GLY A 96 10.14 9.78 17.02
CA GLY A 96 10.15 10.72 15.89
C GLY A 96 11.15 10.32 14.79
N GLU A 97 10.84 10.72 13.55
CA GLU A 97 11.64 10.38 12.35
C GLU A 97 13.13 10.78 12.49
N ASN A 98 13.40 11.97 13.03
CA ASN A 98 14.77 12.47 13.26
C ASN A 98 15.52 11.69 14.35
N SER A 99 14.82 10.99 15.23
CA SER A 99 15.40 10.23 16.35
C SER A 99 15.60 8.76 16.01
N PHE A 100 14.87 8.22 15.02
CA PHE A 100 14.91 6.80 14.67
C PHE A 100 16.33 6.33 14.33
N SER A 101 16.97 7.00 13.36
CA SER A 101 18.33 6.66 12.92
C SER A 101 19.38 6.87 14.02
N VAL A 102 19.19 7.88 14.87
CA VAL A 102 20.09 8.17 16.00
C VAL A 102 20.02 7.07 17.04
N VAL A 103 18.81 6.63 17.40
CA VAL A 103 18.63 5.52 18.36
C VAL A 103 19.18 4.22 17.80
N ILE A 104 18.92 3.89 16.53
CA ILE A 104 19.57 2.73 15.88
C ILE A 104 21.10 2.84 15.93
N GLY A 105 21.65 4.04 15.77
CA GLY A 105 23.08 4.32 15.94
C GLY A 105 23.59 4.02 17.36
N ILE A 106 22.84 4.41 18.40
CA ILE A 106 23.18 4.08 19.79
C ILE A 106 23.17 2.56 19.99
N LEU A 107 22.17 1.85 19.46
CA LEU A 107 22.09 0.38 19.54
C LEU A 107 23.25 -0.29 18.81
N GLN A 108 23.69 0.27 17.67
CA GLN A 108 24.88 -0.18 16.96
C GLN A 108 26.14 -0.02 17.81
N ASP A 109 26.30 1.13 18.49
CA ASP A 109 27.45 1.39 19.36
C ASP A 109 27.51 0.39 20.51
N VAL A 110 26.36 0.09 21.14
CA VAL A 110 26.27 -0.97 22.14
C VAL A 110 26.70 -2.31 21.56
N SER A 111 26.23 -2.69 20.36
CA SER A 111 26.63 -3.95 19.71
C SER A 111 28.14 -4.03 19.48
N ASN A 112 28.82 -2.90 19.25
CA ASN A 112 30.27 -2.86 19.07
C ASN A 112 31.02 -3.03 20.39
N ILE A 113 30.48 -2.51 21.49
CA ILE A 113 31.09 -2.57 22.85
C ILE A 113 30.99 -3.98 23.45
N ILE A 114 29.83 -4.64 23.27
CA ILE A 114 29.61 -5.99 23.81
C ILE A 114 30.23 -7.09 22.94
N ARG A 115 30.93 -6.71 21.87
CA ARG A 115 31.62 -7.64 20.97
C ARG A 115 32.69 -8.43 21.72
N GLU A 116 32.62 -9.74 21.58
CA GLU A 116 33.65 -10.67 22.02
C GLU A 116 34.20 -11.48 20.84
N PRO A 117 35.46 -11.95 20.87
CA PRO A 117 36.03 -12.74 19.78
C PRO A 117 35.22 -14.02 19.50
N GLY A 118 34.84 -14.25 18.24
CA GLY A 118 34.07 -15.42 17.83
C GLY A 118 32.59 -15.38 18.24
N LYS A 119 32.14 -14.26 18.80
CA LYS A 119 30.76 -14.01 19.20
C LYS A 119 30.06 -13.06 18.24
N CYS A 120 28.75 -13.20 18.18
CA CYS A 120 27.92 -12.51 17.23
C CYS A 120 28.02 -11.01 17.41
N LYS A 121 28.20 -10.31 16.28
CA LYS A 121 28.22 -8.87 16.21
C LYS A 121 27.19 -8.44 15.17
N CYS A 122 26.25 -7.58 15.59
CA CYS A 122 25.28 -7.04 14.67
C CYS A 122 25.78 -5.74 14.05
N ASP A 123 25.72 -5.70 12.73
CA ASP A 123 25.92 -4.49 11.94
C ASP A 123 24.56 -4.06 11.38
N PHE A 124 23.96 -3.08 12.03
CA PHE A 124 22.69 -2.46 11.69
C PHE A 124 22.87 -1.40 10.61
N PHE A 125 21.78 -1.20 9.86
CA PHE A 125 21.76 -0.25 8.75
C PHE A 125 21.66 1.16 9.24
N LYS A 126 22.48 2.01 8.61
CA LYS A 126 22.53 3.43 8.88
C LYS A 126 21.74 4.16 7.79
N ASN A 127 21.27 5.36 8.13
CA ASN A 127 20.66 6.30 7.18
C ASN A 127 19.37 5.81 6.50
N ILE A 128 18.61 4.93 7.17
CA ILE A 128 17.25 4.57 6.75
C ILE A 128 16.27 5.46 7.51
N ASN A 129 15.38 6.15 6.78
CA ASN A 129 14.28 6.89 7.39
C ASN A 129 13.18 5.92 7.86
N THR A 130 12.29 6.41 8.71
CA THR A 130 11.18 5.63 9.29
C THR A 130 10.28 4.98 8.22
N LYS A 131 9.98 5.70 7.13
CA LYS A 131 9.07 5.20 6.08
C LYS A 131 9.68 4.04 5.32
N ASP A 132 10.95 4.15 4.94
CA ASP A 132 11.64 3.08 4.24
C ASP A 132 11.88 1.88 5.15
N PHE A 133 12.19 2.12 6.43
CA PHE A 133 12.24 1.04 7.42
C PHE A 133 10.90 0.28 7.51
N GLU A 134 9.76 0.98 7.56
CA GLU A 134 8.43 0.34 7.62
C GLU A 134 8.21 -0.59 6.42
N LYS A 135 8.49 -0.10 5.20
CA LYS A 135 8.39 -0.92 3.98
C LYS A 135 9.34 -2.12 4.05
N MET A 136 10.59 -1.91 4.49
CA MET A 136 11.57 -2.97 4.59
C MET A 136 11.12 -4.06 5.57
N LYS A 137 10.57 -3.67 6.72
CA LYS A 137 10.06 -4.61 7.72
C LYS A 137 8.89 -5.42 7.16
N ILE A 138 7.91 -4.77 6.54
CA ILE A 138 6.75 -5.46 5.95
C ILE A 138 7.22 -6.54 4.97
N VAL A 139 8.14 -6.19 4.08
CA VAL A 139 8.64 -7.14 3.08
C VAL A 139 9.53 -8.21 3.70
N HIS A 140 10.39 -7.86 4.65
CA HIS A 140 11.20 -8.86 5.36
C HIS A 140 10.32 -9.92 6.05
N ASP A 141 9.28 -9.50 6.76
CA ASP A 141 8.37 -10.42 7.45
C ASP A 141 7.57 -11.23 6.43
N TYR A 142 7.01 -10.57 5.41
CA TYR A 142 6.29 -11.25 4.32
C TYR A 142 7.15 -12.30 3.62
N CYS A 143 8.44 -12.03 3.36
CA CYS A 143 9.38 -13.00 2.80
C CYS A 143 9.53 -14.26 3.66
N LYS A 144 9.48 -14.14 4.98
CA LYS A 144 9.58 -15.27 5.92
C LYS A 144 8.27 -16.01 6.09
N ASP A 145 7.17 -15.28 6.00
CA ASP A 145 5.84 -15.79 6.31
C ASP A 145 5.11 -16.31 5.07
N HIS A 146 5.57 -15.96 3.87
CA HIS A 146 4.89 -16.20 2.59
C HIS A 146 4.43 -17.64 2.42
N GLU A 147 5.32 -18.60 2.62
CA GLU A 147 5.04 -20.01 2.39
C GLU A 147 3.97 -20.53 3.36
N GLU A 148 4.08 -20.18 4.64
CA GLU A 148 3.11 -20.59 5.67
C GLU A 148 1.74 -19.94 5.45
N ILE A 149 1.72 -18.65 5.09
CA ILE A 149 0.48 -17.94 4.73
C ILE A 149 -0.16 -18.61 3.52
N LYS A 150 0.61 -18.87 2.46
CA LYS A 150 0.13 -19.51 1.23
C LYS A 150 -0.50 -20.87 1.53
N ASN A 151 0.23 -21.74 2.23
CA ASN A 151 -0.25 -23.08 2.55
C ASN A 151 -1.50 -23.04 3.43
N THR A 152 -1.55 -22.14 4.40
CA THR A 152 -2.72 -21.98 5.28
C THR A 152 -3.94 -21.44 4.54
N LEU A 153 -3.76 -20.51 3.59
CA LEU A 153 -4.83 -20.04 2.72
C LEU A 153 -5.41 -21.18 1.87
N GLU A 154 -4.57 -22.01 1.25
CA GLU A 154 -5.05 -23.15 0.44
C GLU A 154 -5.84 -24.16 1.29
N LEU A 155 -5.38 -24.48 2.51
CA LEU A 155 -6.11 -25.35 3.45
C LEU A 155 -7.49 -24.80 3.84
N ASN A 156 -7.62 -23.47 3.89
CA ASN A 156 -8.85 -22.77 4.23
C ASN A 156 -9.67 -22.36 2.99
N LYS A 157 -9.40 -22.97 1.83
CA LYS A 157 -10.09 -22.66 0.55
C LYS A 157 -10.08 -21.17 0.23
N LYS A 158 -8.97 -20.50 0.57
CA LYS A 158 -8.72 -19.07 0.43
C LYS A 158 -9.73 -18.17 1.16
N ALA A 159 -10.48 -18.67 2.14
CA ALA A 159 -11.38 -17.84 2.93
C ALA A 159 -10.62 -17.08 4.03
N CYS A 160 -10.87 -15.77 4.16
CA CYS A 160 -10.27 -14.92 5.20
C CYS A 160 -11.27 -13.89 5.73
N ASP A 161 -10.96 -13.27 6.88
CA ASP A 161 -11.68 -12.09 7.34
C ASP A 161 -11.15 -10.80 6.66
N SER A 162 -11.87 -9.69 6.85
CA SER A 162 -11.50 -8.40 6.24
C SER A 162 -10.12 -7.90 6.69
N LYS A 163 -9.76 -8.12 7.95
CA LYS A 163 -8.54 -7.57 8.54
C LYS A 163 -7.31 -8.33 8.09
N PHE A 164 -7.39 -9.66 8.00
CA PHE A 164 -6.36 -10.48 7.40
C PHE A 164 -6.16 -10.12 5.92
N ASN A 165 -7.25 -9.87 5.18
CA ASN A 165 -7.16 -9.41 3.81
C ASN A 165 -6.43 -8.05 3.70
N GLU A 166 -6.73 -7.09 4.57
CA GLU A 166 -6.04 -5.79 4.63
C GLU A 166 -4.52 -5.96 4.84
N TYR A 167 -4.13 -6.83 5.78
CA TYR A 167 -2.72 -7.20 5.97
C TYR A 167 -2.10 -7.79 4.70
N LEU A 168 -2.78 -8.75 4.07
CA LEU A 168 -2.28 -9.47 2.90
C LEU A 168 -2.09 -8.54 1.69
N VAL A 169 -3.05 -7.65 1.45
CA VAL A 169 -3.00 -6.64 0.38
C VAL A 169 -1.84 -5.68 0.63
N LYS A 170 -1.67 -5.18 1.86
CA LYS A 170 -0.54 -4.30 2.21
C LYS A 170 0.80 -4.99 2.00
N ALA A 171 0.96 -6.20 2.53
CA ALA A 171 2.21 -6.95 2.44
C ALA A 171 2.58 -7.29 0.99
N THR A 172 1.60 -7.74 0.20
CA THR A 172 1.80 -8.06 -1.22
C THR A 172 2.14 -6.81 -2.03
N GLY A 173 1.42 -5.70 -1.83
CA GLY A 173 1.68 -4.45 -2.54
C GLY A 173 3.06 -3.85 -2.24
N GLU A 174 3.51 -3.88 -0.98
CA GLU A 174 4.87 -3.43 -0.63
C GLU A 174 5.94 -4.36 -1.19
N TYR A 175 5.70 -5.69 -1.19
CA TYR A 175 6.62 -6.64 -1.81
C TYR A 175 6.80 -6.37 -3.29
N GLU A 176 5.73 -6.13 -4.04
CA GLU A 176 5.82 -5.85 -5.48
C GLU A 176 6.64 -4.61 -5.78
N LYS A 177 6.40 -3.50 -5.05
CA LYS A 177 7.18 -2.26 -5.18
C LYS A 177 8.66 -2.48 -4.89
N ILE A 178 9.00 -3.20 -3.82
CA ILE A 178 10.38 -3.49 -3.47
C ILE A 178 11.02 -4.45 -4.48
N TYR A 179 10.28 -5.46 -4.94
CA TYR A 179 10.78 -6.39 -5.95
C TYR A 179 11.20 -5.63 -7.20
N GLU A 180 10.34 -4.73 -7.71
CA GLU A 180 10.65 -3.84 -8.84
C GLU A 180 11.85 -2.93 -8.53
N CYS A 181 11.88 -2.32 -7.34
CA CYS A 181 13.01 -1.51 -6.89
C CYS A 181 14.34 -2.27 -7.00
N THR A 182 14.37 -3.56 -6.66
CA THR A 182 15.59 -4.38 -6.70
C THR A 182 16.05 -4.83 -8.10
N GLN A 183 15.23 -4.65 -9.14
CA GLN A 183 15.58 -4.99 -10.53
C GLN A 183 16.24 -3.83 -11.28
N GLY A 184 16.03 -2.58 -10.84
CA GLY A 184 16.53 -1.37 -11.50
C GLY A 184 17.75 -0.73 -10.81
N ASN A 185 17.89 0.60 -10.97
CA ASN A 185 18.78 1.43 -10.17
C ASN A 185 18.25 1.52 -8.73
N ALA A 186 18.40 0.42 -7.99
CA ALA A 186 17.78 0.24 -6.71
C ALA A 186 18.22 1.32 -5.71
N GLU A 187 17.25 1.91 -5.03
CA GLU A 187 17.48 2.76 -3.87
C GLU A 187 18.27 1.98 -2.80
N SER A 188 18.99 2.72 -1.95
CA SER A 188 19.90 2.11 -0.96
C SER A 188 19.18 1.11 -0.06
N TYR A 189 17.97 1.44 0.40
CA TYR A 189 17.18 0.58 1.28
C TYR A 189 16.75 -0.73 0.61
N CYS A 190 16.40 -0.70 -0.70
CA CYS A 190 16.03 -1.89 -1.46
C CYS A 190 17.21 -2.84 -1.64
N LYS A 191 18.40 -2.29 -1.96
CA LYS A 191 19.63 -3.08 -2.06
C LYS A 191 19.95 -3.77 -0.75
N GLU A 192 19.73 -3.08 0.35
CA GLU A 192 20.03 -3.60 1.67
C GLU A 192 19.08 -4.71 2.08
N LEU A 193 17.78 -4.52 1.91
CA LEU A 193 16.79 -5.56 2.13
C LEU A 193 17.05 -6.82 1.28
N LYS A 194 17.50 -6.66 0.03
CA LYS A 194 17.89 -7.79 -0.83
C LYS A 194 19.03 -8.61 -0.23
N LYS A 195 19.96 -8.00 0.51
CA LYS A 195 21.04 -8.74 1.19
C LYS A 195 20.53 -9.52 2.40
N HIS A 196 19.47 -9.05 3.07
CA HIS A 196 18.91 -9.76 4.24
C HIS A 196 18.18 -11.03 3.89
N VAL A 197 17.41 -10.99 2.80
CA VAL A 197 16.54 -12.08 2.36
C VAL A 197 16.74 -12.33 0.86
N PRO A 198 17.95 -12.71 0.42
CA PRO A 198 18.27 -12.81 -1.01
C PRO A 198 17.37 -13.80 -1.74
N SER A 199 17.06 -14.93 -1.10
CA SER A 199 16.16 -15.96 -1.65
C SER A 199 14.76 -15.43 -1.97
N CYS A 200 14.30 -14.40 -1.27
CA CYS A 200 12.99 -13.77 -1.51
C CYS A 200 12.93 -12.97 -2.82
N PHE A 201 14.10 -12.63 -3.39
CA PHE A 201 14.22 -11.84 -4.62
C PHE A 201 14.82 -12.63 -5.79
N GLU A 202 15.33 -13.85 -5.55
CA GLU A 202 15.79 -14.76 -6.63
C GLU A 202 14.64 -15.13 -7.56
N LYS A 203 13.48 -15.43 -6.99
CA LYS A 203 12.24 -15.67 -7.72
C LYS A 203 11.15 -14.80 -7.13
N LYS A 204 10.39 -14.11 -7.99
CA LYS A 204 9.25 -13.31 -7.55
C LYS A 204 8.25 -14.23 -6.81
N LEU A 205 7.92 -13.87 -5.58
CA LEU A 205 6.90 -14.57 -4.80
C LEU A 205 5.54 -14.47 -5.49
N SER A 206 4.76 -15.54 -5.44
CA SER A 206 3.40 -15.52 -5.98
C SER A 206 2.54 -14.52 -5.22
N HIS A 207 1.76 -13.72 -5.95
CA HIS A 207 0.74 -12.85 -5.38
C HIS A 207 -0.28 -13.70 -4.61
N LEU A 208 -0.51 -13.37 -3.34
CA LEU A 208 -1.47 -14.06 -2.48
C LEU A 208 -2.76 -13.25 -2.39
N ASN A 209 -3.90 -13.92 -2.43
CA ASN A 209 -5.21 -13.31 -2.29
C ASN A 209 -6.14 -14.23 -1.48
N CYS A 210 -7.21 -13.65 -0.94
CA CYS A 210 -8.23 -14.40 -0.24
C CYS A 210 -9.63 -13.82 -0.52
N GLU A 211 -10.63 -14.68 -0.37
CA GLU A 211 -12.05 -14.34 -0.47
C GLU A 211 -12.54 -13.96 0.93
N ILE A 212 -12.99 -12.71 1.07
CA ILE A 212 -13.49 -12.20 2.36
C ILE A 212 -14.81 -12.90 2.70
N LYS A 213 -14.85 -13.58 3.85
CA LYS A 213 -16.05 -14.20 4.40
C LYS A 213 -16.29 -13.70 5.81
N GLN A 214 -17.55 -13.51 6.16
CA GLN A 214 -17.90 -13.15 7.54
C GLN A 214 -17.63 -14.33 8.46
N VAL A 215 -16.98 -14.05 9.59
CA VAL A 215 -16.76 -15.04 10.65
C VAL A 215 -18.10 -15.21 11.39
N PRO A 216 -18.67 -16.43 11.47
CA PRO A 216 -19.86 -16.67 12.29
C PRO A 216 -19.58 -16.27 13.73
N ALA A 217 -20.55 -15.64 14.40
CA ALA A 217 -20.38 -15.11 15.77
C ALA A 217 -19.91 -16.16 16.80
N GLU A 218 -20.23 -17.44 16.57
CA GLU A 218 -19.79 -18.57 17.40
C GLU A 218 -18.28 -18.87 17.30
N ASN A 219 -17.59 -18.37 16.27
CA ASN A 219 -16.15 -18.58 16.02
C ASN A 219 -15.31 -17.29 16.19
N LEU A 220 -15.92 -16.21 16.71
CA LEU A 220 -15.22 -14.97 17.03
C LEU A 220 -14.40 -15.17 18.31
N GLY A 221 -13.07 -15.16 18.22
CA GLY A 221 -12.17 -15.24 19.38
C GLY A 221 -11.72 -16.65 19.78
N THR A 222 -12.22 -17.71 19.16
CA THR A 222 -11.61 -19.05 19.25
C THR A 222 -10.39 -19.11 18.34
N SER A 223 -9.27 -18.59 18.83
CA SER A 223 -7.99 -18.81 18.16
C SER A 223 -7.61 -20.29 18.29
N HIS A 224 -7.67 -21.04 17.19
CA HIS A 224 -7.02 -22.36 17.11
C HIS A 224 -5.48 -22.27 17.26
N TYR A 225 -4.94 -21.05 17.23
CA TYR A 225 -3.53 -20.75 17.38
C TYR A 225 -3.30 -20.28 18.82
N ASN A 226 -2.76 -21.16 19.68
CA ASN A 226 -2.48 -20.91 21.10
C ASN A 226 -1.64 -19.64 21.34
N THR A 227 -2.27 -18.47 21.32
CA THR A 227 -1.69 -17.17 21.63
C THR A 227 -2.73 -16.42 22.43
N THR A 228 -2.61 -16.48 23.75
CA THR A 228 -3.52 -15.85 24.71
C THR A 228 -3.45 -14.32 24.71
N ILE A 229 -2.70 -13.71 23.78
CA ILE A 229 -2.52 -12.26 23.67
C ILE A 229 -2.46 -11.89 22.18
N LEU A 230 -3.49 -11.17 21.69
CA LEU A 230 -3.37 -10.34 20.50
C LEU A 230 -2.38 -9.24 20.86
N ASP A 231 -1.11 -9.41 20.50
CA ASP A 231 -0.10 -8.40 20.79
C ASP A 231 0.06 -7.48 19.57
N PRO A 232 -0.50 -6.26 19.60
CA PRO A 232 -0.32 -5.29 18.52
C PRO A 232 1.15 -4.88 18.34
N GLU A 233 2.07 -5.35 19.19
CA GLU A 233 3.49 -5.05 19.11
C GLU A 233 4.22 -5.76 17.96
N TYR A 234 3.63 -6.76 17.29
CA TYR A 234 4.29 -7.49 16.19
C TYR A 234 3.68 -7.25 14.81
N VAL A 235 2.45 -6.77 14.77
CA VAL A 235 1.80 -6.32 13.54
C VAL A 235 2.05 -4.83 13.42
N ILE A 236 2.64 -4.36 12.32
CA ILE A 236 2.57 -2.93 12.01
C ILE A 236 1.09 -2.61 11.81
N ASN A 237 0.46 -2.08 12.86
CA ASN A 237 -0.95 -1.79 12.90
C ASN A 237 -1.32 -0.90 11.72
N VAL A 238 -1.99 -1.47 10.73
CA VAL A 238 -2.56 -0.73 9.59
C VAL A 238 -3.58 0.30 10.07
N SER A 239 -4.12 0.10 11.28
CA SER A 239 -5.00 1.02 12.01
C SER A 239 -4.36 2.35 12.44
N ALA A 240 -3.03 2.54 12.29
CA ALA A 240 -2.40 3.86 12.42
C ALA A 240 -2.84 4.83 11.29
N PHE A 241 -3.42 4.31 10.21
CA PHE A 241 -4.23 5.11 9.31
C PHE A 241 -5.65 5.19 9.88
N SER A 242 -5.89 6.27 10.61
CA SER A 242 -7.25 6.78 10.80
C SER A 242 -7.97 6.72 9.45
N SER A 243 -9.07 5.97 9.39
CA SER A 243 -10.01 5.92 8.27
C SER A 243 -10.44 7.32 7.79
N SER A 244 -10.20 8.35 8.60
CA SER A 244 -10.40 9.76 8.27
C SER A 244 -9.44 10.30 7.19
N GLN A 245 -8.26 9.72 6.96
CA GLN A 245 -7.35 10.22 5.92
C GLN A 245 -7.84 9.90 4.50
N ILE A 246 -8.45 8.74 4.29
CA ILE A 246 -9.09 8.39 3.01
C ILE A 246 -10.25 9.36 2.73
N PHE A 247 -11.03 9.70 3.76
CA PHE A 247 -12.10 10.69 3.64
C PHE A 247 -11.56 12.09 3.30
N LEU A 248 -10.41 12.47 3.87
CA LEU A 248 -9.79 13.78 3.66
C LEU A 248 -9.21 13.96 2.24
N PHE A 249 -8.61 12.92 1.68
CA PHE A 249 -7.97 12.99 0.36
C PHE A 249 -8.92 12.71 -0.80
N PHE A 250 -9.94 11.88 -0.60
CA PHE A 250 -10.86 11.52 -1.67
C PHE A 250 -12.17 12.31 -1.59
N VAL A 251 -12.80 12.50 -0.43
CA VAL A 251 -14.16 13.07 -0.36
C VAL A 251 -14.18 14.60 -0.34
N LEU A 252 -13.25 15.22 0.39
CA LEU A 252 -13.16 16.68 0.54
C LEU A 252 -12.91 17.44 -0.79
N PRO A 253 -12.06 16.96 -1.72
CA PRO A 253 -11.93 17.58 -3.03
C PRO A 253 -13.21 17.54 -3.85
N PHE A 254 -13.99 16.45 -3.78
CA PHE A 254 -15.27 16.37 -4.49
C PHE A 254 -16.30 17.36 -3.94
N ILE A 255 -16.35 17.55 -2.61
CA ILE A 255 -17.20 18.57 -1.99
C ILE A 255 -16.76 19.97 -2.43
N GLY A 256 -15.45 20.25 -2.40
CA GLY A 256 -14.89 21.52 -2.87
C GLY A 256 -15.21 21.80 -4.34
N ILE A 257 -15.05 20.81 -5.23
CA ILE A 257 -15.42 20.91 -6.65
C ILE A 257 -16.93 21.17 -6.80
N PHE A 258 -17.77 20.52 -5.99
CA PHE A 258 -19.22 20.72 -6.03
C PHE A 258 -19.61 22.14 -5.61
N PHE A 259 -19.00 22.68 -4.55
CA PHE A 259 -19.23 24.05 -4.09
C PHE A 259 -18.68 25.09 -5.07
N ILE A 260 -17.46 24.90 -5.59
CA ILE A 260 -16.88 25.79 -6.60
C ILE A 260 -17.72 25.77 -7.88
N GLY A 261 -18.15 24.59 -8.33
CA GLY A 261 -19.05 24.42 -9.47
C GLY A 261 -20.39 25.12 -9.26
N PHE A 262 -20.98 25.01 -8.07
CA PHE A 262 -22.24 25.68 -7.73
C PHE A 262 -22.11 27.22 -7.71
N VAL A 263 -21.02 27.74 -7.14
CA VAL A 263 -20.74 29.19 -7.13
C VAL A 263 -20.48 29.69 -8.55
N LEU A 264 -19.64 29.01 -9.34
CA LEU A 264 -19.42 29.38 -10.74
C LEU A 264 -20.70 29.28 -11.57
N TYR A 265 -21.56 28.29 -11.34
CA TYR A 265 -22.86 28.21 -12.00
C TYR A 265 -23.77 29.40 -11.67
N LYS A 266 -23.79 29.83 -10.40
CA LYS A 266 -24.64 30.94 -9.94
C LYS A 266 -24.11 32.33 -10.33
N PHE A 267 -22.78 32.49 -10.47
CA PHE A 267 -22.13 33.79 -10.66
C PHE A 267 -21.47 33.99 -12.03
N THR A 268 -21.38 32.98 -12.88
CA THR A 268 -20.88 33.17 -14.25
C THR A 268 -22.08 33.36 -15.20
N PRO A 269 -22.11 34.41 -16.05
CA PRO A 269 -23.17 34.62 -17.04
C PRO A 269 -23.10 33.61 -18.21
N ILE A 270 -22.68 32.37 -17.95
CA ILE A 270 -22.60 31.28 -18.94
C ILE A 270 -24.01 30.89 -19.43
N VAL A 271 -25.06 31.05 -18.60
CA VAL A 271 -26.46 30.79 -19.02
C VAL A 271 -26.86 31.69 -20.20
N LEU A 272 -26.39 32.94 -20.24
CA LEU A 272 -26.60 33.87 -21.36
C LEU A 272 -25.77 33.50 -22.61
N TRP A 273 -24.59 32.90 -22.43
CA TRP A 273 -23.73 32.47 -23.54
C TRP A 273 -24.17 31.15 -24.17
N ILE A 274 -24.71 30.22 -23.37
CA ILE A 274 -25.29 28.97 -23.86
C ILE A 274 -26.60 29.27 -24.60
N HIS A 275 -27.46 30.14 -24.07
CA HIS A 275 -28.69 30.53 -24.79
C HIS A 275 -28.40 31.20 -26.14
N THR A 276 -27.36 32.06 -26.23
CA THR A 276 -26.99 32.72 -27.49
C THR A 276 -26.35 31.76 -28.51
N LYS A 277 -25.57 30.76 -28.07
CA LYS A 277 -25.04 29.72 -28.97
C LYS A 277 -26.10 28.69 -29.40
N VAL A 278 -27.04 28.34 -28.53
CA VAL A 278 -28.17 27.44 -28.84
C VAL A 278 -29.16 28.12 -29.79
N LEU A 279 -29.41 29.43 -29.64
CA LEU A 279 -30.24 30.20 -30.58
C LEU A 279 -29.54 30.40 -31.95
N LYS A 280 -28.21 30.60 -31.99
CA LYS A 280 -27.45 30.64 -33.26
C LYS A 280 -27.51 29.31 -34.02
N LYS A 281 -27.56 28.16 -33.34
CA LYS A 281 -27.70 26.85 -33.99
C LYS A 281 -29.10 26.61 -34.59
N LYS A 282 -30.14 27.29 -34.07
CA LYS A 282 -31.52 27.21 -34.61
C LYS A 282 -31.74 28.09 -35.84
N SER A 283 -30.94 29.14 -36.04
CA SER A 283 -30.95 29.97 -37.25
C SER A 283 -30.21 29.32 -38.42
N ILE A 284 -29.10 28.60 -38.18
CA ILE A 284 -28.34 27.93 -39.25
C ILE A 284 -29.14 26.79 -39.91
N ARG A 285 -30.01 26.10 -39.15
CA ARG A 285 -30.85 25.02 -39.72
C ARG A 285 -31.96 25.53 -40.66
N ARG A 286 -32.41 26.78 -40.50
CA ARG A 286 -33.43 27.35 -41.40
C ARG A 286 -32.86 27.85 -42.74
N ASN A 287 -31.57 28.20 -42.79
CA ASN A 287 -30.93 28.65 -44.03
C ASN A 287 -30.45 27.49 -44.93
N LEU A 288 -30.39 26.25 -44.43
CA LEU A 288 -30.10 25.07 -45.24
C LEU A 288 -31.36 24.52 -45.93
N ASP A 289 -32.51 24.56 -45.25
CA ASP A 289 -33.79 24.14 -45.84
C ASP A 289 -34.27 25.09 -46.97
N GLU A 290 -33.87 26.37 -46.96
CA GLU A 290 -34.24 27.34 -48.00
C GLU A 290 -33.36 27.23 -49.26
N MET A 291 -32.11 26.76 -49.12
CA MET A 291 -31.23 26.43 -50.26
C MET A 291 -31.64 25.13 -50.95
N ASP A 292 -31.98 24.08 -50.18
CA ASP A 292 -32.42 22.79 -50.74
C ASP A 292 -33.77 22.91 -51.48
N ILE A 293 -34.69 23.77 -51.03
CA ILE A 293 -35.95 24.03 -51.75
C ILE A 293 -35.71 24.78 -53.06
N LEU A 294 -34.78 25.75 -53.07
CA LEU A 294 -34.48 26.53 -54.27
C LEU A 294 -33.80 25.66 -55.35
N GLU A 295 -32.85 24.80 -54.96
CA GLU A 295 -32.15 23.88 -55.87
C GLU A 295 -33.08 22.80 -56.46
N LEU A 296 -34.05 22.30 -55.67
CA LEU A 296 -35.08 21.36 -56.15
C LEU A 296 -36.09 22.01 -57.12
N THR A 297 -36.41 23.29 -56.92
CA THR A 297 -37.26 24.06 -57.85
C THR A 297 -36.55 24.49 -59.13
N GLU A 298 -35.23 24.69 -59.11
CA GLU A 298 -34.46 25.02 -60.30
C GLU A 298 -34.34 23.81 -61.24
N TYR A 299 -34.08 22.62 -60.68
CA TYR A 299 -34.02 21.35 -61.44
C TYR A 299 -35.37 20.97 -62.08
N THR A 300 -36.48 21.20 -61.38
CA THR A 300 -37.82 20.91 -61.92
C THR A 300 -38.28 21.91 -62.98
N ASN A 301 -37.76 23.14 -62.97
CA ASN A 301 -38.06 24.15 -63.99
C ASN A 301 -37.23 23.98 -65.27
N GLU A 302 -35.97 23.52 -65.18
CA GLU A 302 -35.18 23.17 -66.37
C GLU A 302 -35.75 21.96 -67.12
N GLN A 303 -36.25 20.95 -66.41
CA GLN A 303 -36.85 19.76 -67.03
C GLN A 303 -38.26 20.01 -67.62
N ARG A 304 -38.93 21.11 -67.22
CA ARG A 304 -40.23 21.53 -67.78
C ARG A 304 -40.09 22.40 -69.04
N LYS A 305 -38.92 23.01 -69.29
CA LYS A 305 -38.65 23.81 -70.50
C LYS A 305 -38.28 22.99 -71.75
N SER A 306 -37.97 21.70 -71.62
CA SER A 306 -37.60 20.83 -72.75
C SER A 306 -38.76 20.06 -73.40
N ASN A 307 -40.00 20.19 -72.92
CA ASN A 307 -41.17 19.44 -73.42
C ASN A 307 -42.37 20.29 -73.88
N LEU A 308 -42.14 21.54 -74.29
CA LEU A 308 -43.18 22.38 -74.91
C LEU A 308 -42.74 22.91 -76.28
N GLY A 309 -42.62 22.01 -77.26
CA GLY A 309 -42.17 22.39 -78.59
C GLY A 309 -42.31 21.31 -79.64
N ARG A 310 -43.53 20.78 -79.83
CA ARG A 310 -44.09 20.29 -81.11
C ARG A 310 -45.38 19.49 -80.87
N LYS A 311 -46.52 20.16 -81.04
CA LYS A 311 -47.71 19.54 -81.62
C LYS A 311 -48.26 20.48 -82.68
N GLN A 312 -48.03 20.12 -83.93
CA GLN A 312 -48.77 20.66 -85.06
C GLN A 312 -50.23 20.22 -84.90
N LEU A 313 -51.14 21.20 -84.91
CA LEU A 313 -52.56 21.00 -85.06
C LEU A 313 -52.86 20.72 -86.54
N ASN A 314 -53.48 19.58 -86.83
CA ASN A 314 -54.31 19.42 -88.02
C ASN A 314 -55.69 18.97 -87.53
N VAL A 315 -56.65 19.88 -87.69
CA VAL A 315 -58.07 19.65 -87.45
C VAL A 315 -58.69 19.20 -88.77
N ALA A 316 -59.35 18.04 -88.77
CA ALA A 316 -60.35 17.71 -89.77
C ALA A 316 -61.60 17.22 -89.01
N PHE A 317 -62.71 17.86 -89.32
CA PHE A 317 -64.00 17.77 -88.65
C PHE A 317 -64.90 16.82 -89.45
N MET A 318 -65.69 15.95 -88.81
CA MET A 318 -67.03 15.53 -89.29
C MET A 318 -67.79 14.73 -88.21
N PRO A 319 -69.11 14.95 -88.04
CA PRO A 319 -69.93 14.33 -86.99
C PRO A 319 -70.63 13.03 -87.45
N HIS A 320 -71.14 12.26 -86.48
CA HIS A 320 -72.03 11.08 -86.64
C HIS A 320 -73.12 11.31 -87.72
N GLU A 321 -73.47 10.37 -88.60
CA GLU A 321 -73.86 8.95 -88.46
C GLU A 321 -73.41 8.11 -89.67
#